data_AF-A0A943ST83-F1
#
_entry.id   AF-A0A943ST83-F1
#
_cell.length_a   1.000
_cell.length_b   1.000
_cell.length_c   1.000
_cell.angle_alpha   90.00
_cell.angle_beta   90.00
_cell.angle_gamma   90.00
#
_symmetry.space_group_name_H-M   'P 1'
#
loop_
_entity.id
_entity.type
_entity.pdbx_description
1 polymer ?
#
loop_
_entity_poly.entity_id
_entity_poly.type
_entity_poly.pdbx_seq_one_letter_code
_entity_poly.pdbx_strand_id
1 'polypeptide(L)'
;MTIEKELNKVFENISLIQTSQSEVKFPVEDLGDFADYLSDYIPNHVDWLKKGNEKLANSITQNKKIDREAISQLIVGVGNLALDFEELCDILLRLSDEIDRSSS
;
A
#
# COMPACT_ATOMS: atom_id res chain seq x y z
N MET A 1 -7.53 13.09 -7.45
CA MET A 1 -7.10 11.73 -7.83
C MET A 1 -6.16 11.28 -6.73
N THR A 2 -6.52 10.23 -5.97
CA THR A 2 -5.71 9.72 -4.86
C THR A 2 -4.89 8.51 -5.35
N ILE A 3 -3.75 8.25 -4.71
CA ILE A 3 -2.89 7.11 -5.08
C ILE A 3 -3.63 5.77 -4.92
N GLU A 4 -4.44 5.63 -3.86
CA GLU A 4 -5.32 4.47 -3.62
C GLU A 4 -6.20 4.15 -4.83
N LYS A 5 -6.76 5.17 -5.50
CA LYS A 5 -7.62 4.95 -6.67
C LYS A 5 -6.85 4.36 -7.85
N GLU A 6 -5.61 4.80 -8.06
CA GLU A 6 -4.77 4.26 -9.14
C GLU A 6 -4.26 2.86 -8.81
N LEU A 7 -3.92 2.57 -7.55
CA LEU A 7 -3.54 1.23 -7.11
C LEU A 7 -4.69 0.22 -7.27
N ASN A 8 -5.93 0.62 -6.96
CA ASN A 8 -7.10 -0.22 -7.20
C ASN A 8 -7.29 -0.54 -8.70
N LYS A 9 -7.09 0.44 -9.59
CA LYS A 9 -7.13 0.17 -11.05
C LYS A 9 -6.01 -0.78 -11.48
N VAL A 10 -4.82 -0.68 -10.89
CA VAL A 10 -3.73 -1.62 -11.15
C VAL A 10 -4.16 -3.03 -10.75
N PHE A 11 -4.71 -3.21 -9.55
CA PHE A 11 -5.24 -4.50 -9.10
C PHE A 11 -6.33 -5.06 -10.02
N GLU A 12 -7.31 -4.23 -10.42
CA GLU A 12 -8.36 -4.61 -11.36
C GLU A 12 -7.78 -5.07 -12.70
N ASN A 13 -6.80 -4.33 -13.25
CA ASN A 13 -6.15 -4.67 -14.50
C ASN A 13 -5.35 -5.98 -14.40
N ILE A 14 -4.63 -6.22 -13.30
CA ILE A 14 -3.90 -7.47 -13.07
C ILE A 14 -4.87 -8.65 -13.03
N SER A 15 -5.98 -8.50 -12.30
CA SER A 15 -7.05 -9.50 -12.23
C SER A 15 -7.65 -9.80 -13.62
N LEU A 16 -7.82 -8.78 -14.46
CA LEU A 16 -8.28 -8.94 -15.84
C LEU A 16 -7.25 -9.68 -16.70
N ILE A 17 -5.96 -9.40 -16.56
CA ILE A 17 -4.91 -10.14 -17.28
C ILE A 17 -4.95 -11.62 -16.90
N GLN A 18 -5.02 -11.94 -15.60
CA GLN A 18 -5.08 -13.32 -15.13
C GLN A 18 -6.27 -14.11 -15.66
N THR A 19 -7.42 -13.45 -15.81
CA THR A 19 -8.64 -14.10 -16.31
C THR A 19 -8.70 -14.19 -17.84
N SER A 20 -8.09 -13.25 -18.56
CA SER A 20 -8.14 -13.18 -20.02
C SER A 20 -6.96 -13.85 -20.73
N GLN A 21 -5.82 -14.01 -20.05
CA GLN A 21 -4.58 -14.56 -20.63
C GLN A 21 -4.14 -15.80 -19.85
N SER A 22 -4.69 -16.96 -20.22
CA SER A 22 -4.43 -18.23 -19.52
C SER A 22 -2.97 -18.72 -19.54
N GLU A 23 -2.15 -18.13 -20.41
CA GLU A 23 -0.72 -18.41 -20.54
C GLU A 23 0.11 -17.67 -19.48
N VAL A 24 -0.37 -16.52 -18.98
CA VAL A 24 0.28 -15.77 -17.92
C VAL A 24 -0.28 -16.25 -16.57
N LYS A 25 0.47 -17.13 -15.90
CA LYS A 25 0.03 -17.72 -14.63
C LYS A 25 0.56 -16.93 -13.44
N PHE A 26 -0.29 -16.07 -12.87
CA PHE A 26 0.02 -15.43 -11.60
C PHE A 26 -0.10 -16.41 -10.43
N PRO A 27 0.85 -16.39 -9.49
CA PRO A 27 0.64 -16.99 -8.18
C PRO A 27 -0.62 -16.37 -7.56
N VAL A 28 -1.56 -17.19 -7.14
CA VAL A 28 -2.79 -16.73 -6.46
C VAL A 28 -2.45 -16.01 -5.16
N GLU A 29 -1.35 -16.41 -4.51
CA GLU A 29 -0.80 -15.79 -3.30
C GLU A 29 -0.43 -14.33 -3.55
N ASP A 30 0.28 -14.01 -4.64
CA ASP A 30 0.68 -12.65 -4.99
C ASP A 30 -0.52 -11.70 -5.21
N LEU A 31 -1.62 -12.19 -5.81
CA LEU A 31 -2.82 -11.37 -5.99
C LEU A 31 -3.59 -11.17 -4.67
N GLY A 32 -3.61 -12.20 -3.82
CA GLY A 32 -4.16 -12.10 -2.47
C GLY A 32 -3.40 -11.07 -1.64
N ASP A 33 -2.07 -11.15 -1.62
CA ASP A 33 -1.21 -10.22 -0.92
C ASP A 33 -1.41 -8.78 -1.42
N PHE A 34 -1.51 -8.58 -2.74
CA PHE A 34 -1.79 -7.25 -3.31
C PHE A 34 -3.13 -6.69 -2.80
N ALA A 35 -4.18 -7.53 -2.74
CA ALA A 35 -5.48 -7.11 -2.23
C ALA A 35 -5.42 -6.69 -0.76
N ASP A 36 -4.72 -7.47 0.08
CA ASP A 36 -4.55 -7.20 1.51
C ASP A 36 -3.80 -5.87 1.75
N TYR A 37 -2.79 -5.54 0.94
CA TYR A 37 -2.14 -4.23 0.99
C TYR A 37 -3.11 -3.07 0.73
N LEU A 38 -4.03 -3.23 -0.22
CA LEU A 38 -5.00 -2.18 -0.55
C LEU A 38 -6.13 -2.05 0.46
N SER A 39 -6.64 -3.16 0.99
CA SER A 39 -7.81 -3.14 1.88
C SER A 39 -7.44 -2.90 3.34
N ASP A 40 -6.28 -3.38 3.77
CA ASP A 40 -5.96 -3.49 5.20
C ASP A 40 -4.69 -2.71 5.55
N TYR A 41 -3.53 -3.05 4.96
CA TYR A 41 -2.26 -2.49 5.42
C TYR A 41 -2.13 -0.98 5.17
N ILE A 42 -2.29 -0.53 3.93
CA ILE A 42 -2.17 0.90 3.57
C ILE A 42 -3.20 1.75 4.34
N PRO A 43 -4.52 1.39 4.37
CA PRO A 43 -5.49 2.15 5.15
C PRO A 43 -5.15 2.24 6.64
N ASN A 44 -4.68 1.15 7.25
CA ASN A 44 -4.30 1.13 8.66
C ASN A 44 -3.12 2.06 8.95
N HIS A 45 -2.08 2.05 8.11
CA HIS A 45 -0.91 2.90 8.29
C HIS A 45 -1.21 4.37 7.99
N VAL A 46 -2.07 4.66 7.00
CA VAL A 46 -2.61 6.02 6.77
C VAL A 46 -3.39 6.51 8.00
N ASP A 47 -4.17 5.66 8.64
CA ASP A 47 -4.90 6.02 9.86
C ASP A 47 -3.99 6.33 11.04
N TRP A 48 -2.81 5.69 11.14
CA TRP A 48 -1.79 6.07 12.12
C TRP A 48 -1.25 7.47 11.85
N LEU A 49 -1.04 7.83 10.58
CA LEU A 49 -0.63 9.19 10.21
C LEU A 49 -1.71 10.22 10.56
N LYS A 50 -2.99 9.92 10.30
CA LYS A 50 -4.10 10.81 10.67
C LYS A 50 -4.13 11.04 12.18
N LYS A 51 -4.08 9.97 12.99
CA LYS A 51 -4.05 10.05 14.45
C LYS A 51 -2.85 10.84 14.97
N GLY A 52 -1.66 10.61 14.42
CA GLY A 52 -0.45 11.34 14.77
C GLY A 52 -0.57 12.84 14.48
N ASN A 53 -1.07 13.18 13.29
CA ASN A 53 -1.31 14.57 12.88
C ASN A 53 -2.36 15.27 13.76
N GLU A 54 -3.48 14.61 14.07
CA GLU A 54 -4.51 15.15 14.95
C GLU A 54 -3.95 15.45 16.36
N LYS A 55 -3.21 14.50 16.94
CA LYS A 55 -2.55 14.69 18.25
C LYS A 55 -1.56 15.85 18.23
N LEU A 56 -0.78 15.96 17.16
CA LEU A 56 0.21 17.03 16.99
C LEU A 56 -0.46 18.40 16.85
N ALA A 57 -1.44 18.52 15.95
CA ALA A 57 -2.19 19.75 15.71
C ALA A 57 -2.92 20.23 16.98
N ASN A 58 -3.55 19.31 17.72
CA ASN A 58 -4.19 19.63 19.00
C ASN A 58 -3.20 20.12 20.04
N SER A 59 -2.01 19.52 20.11
CA SER A 59 -0.96 19.95 21.06
C SER A 59 -0.48 21.37 20.74
N ILE A 60 -0.23 21.66 19.46
CA ILE A 60 0.23 22.97 18.97
C ILE A 60 -0.83 24.05 19.25
N THR A 61 -2.07 23.81 18.83
CA THR A 61 -3.15 24.81 18.91
C THR A 61 -3.57 25.13 20.35
N GLN A 62 -3.40 24.19 21.28
CA GLN A 62 -3.74 24.37 22.69
C GLN A 62 -2.54 24.81 23.54
N ASN A 63 -1.40 25.13 22.93
CA ASN A 63 -0.14 25.49 23.58
C ASN A 63 0.29 24.47 24.66
N LYS A 64 -0.01 23.18 24.40
CA LYS A 64 0.36 22.05 25.26
C LYS A 64 1.74 21.55 24.86
N LYS A 65 2.40 20.85 25.78
CA LYS A 65 3.63 20.11 25.45
C LYS A 65 3.31 19.09 24.35
N ILE A 66 4.15 19.04 23.31
CA ILE A 66 4.01 18.09 22.22
C ILE A 66 4.08 16.67 22.78
N ASP A 67 3.05 15.88 22.46
CA ASP A 67 3.00 14.46 22.77
C ASP A 67 4.01 13.70 21.89
N ARG A 68 4.99 13.03 22.52
CA ARG A 68 5.97 12.21 21.81
C ARG A 68 5.30 11.06 21.05
N GLU A 69 4.15 10.59 21.52
CA GLU A 69 3.36 9.56 20.83
C GLU A 69 2.89 10.05 19.46
N ALA A 70 2.54 11.34 19.32
CA ALA A 70 2.13 11.92 18.04
C ALA A 70 3.22 11.77 16.98
N ILE A 71 4.46 12.13 17.31
CA ILE A 71 5.61 11.98 16.42
C ILE A 71 5.93 10.50 16.17
N SER A 72 5.76 9.65 17.18
CA SER A 72 6.01 8.20 17.03
C SER A 72 5.03 7.56 16.03
N GLN A 73 3.74 7.93 16.08
CA GLN A 73 2.73 7.48 15.13
C GLN A 73 3.04 7.94 13.69
N LEU A 74 3.55 9.17 13.53
CA LEU A 74 3.98 9.67 12.23
C LEU A 74 5.17 8.88 11.67
N ILE A 75 6.20 8.63 12.49
CA ILE A 75 7.39 7.87 12.07
C ILE A 75 7.00 6.46 11.65
N VAL A 76 6.23 5.76 12.49
CA VAL A 76 5.83 4.37 12.21
C VAL A 76 4.89 4.29 11.01
N GLY A 77 3.92 5.21 10.89
CA GLY A 77 3.01 5.23 9.74
C GLY A 77 3.73 5.50 8.41
N VAL A 78 4.68 6.45 8.37
CA VAL A 78 5.48 6.72 7.15
C VAL A 78 6.37 5.53 6.83
N GLY A 79 7.04 4.97 7.84
CA GLY A 79 7.95 3.84 7.66
C GLY A 79 7.22 2.61 7.11
N ASN A 80 6.06 2.26 7.68
CA ASN A 80 5.32 1.10 7.20
C ASN A 80 4.69 1.33 5.83
N LEU A 81 4.19 2.53 5.53
CA LEU A 81 3.70 2.82 4.17
C LEU A 81 4.80 2.66 3.12
N ALA A 82 6.03 3.08 3.42
CA ALA A 82 7.14 2.86 2.50
C ALA A 82 7.37 1.36 2.24
N LEU A 83 7.34 0.53 3.27
CA LEU A 83 7.47 -0.92 3.15
C LEU A 83 6.30 -1.54 2.38
N ASP A 84 5.05 -1.13 2.65
CA ASP A 84 3.89 -1.61 1.90
C ASP A 84 4.04 -1.33 0.40
N PHE A 85 4.56 -0.14 0.03
CA PHE A 85 4.79 0.21 -1.37
C PHE A 85 5.96 -0.55 -1.99
N GLU A 86 7.02 -0.84 -1.24
CA GLU A 86 8.11 -1.70 -1.71
C GLU A 86 7.60 -3.11 -2.03
N GLU A 87 6.76 -3.69 -1.17
CA GLU A 87 6.16 -5.02 -1.38
C GLU A 87 5.20 -5.04 -2.59
N LEU A 88 4.38 -4.00 -2.75
CA LEU A 88 3.57 -3.85 -3.97
C LEU A 88 4.44 -3.75 -5.22
N CYS A 89 5.56 -3.04 -5.18
CA CYS A 89 6.51 -2.98 -6.30
C CYS A 89 7.13 -4.36 -6.59
N ASP A 90 7.52 -5.11 -5.57
CA ASP A 90 8.07 -6.46 -5.73
C ASP A 90 7.06 -7.42 -6.37
N ILE A 91 5.78 -7.34 -5.97
CA ILE A 91 4.71 -8.11 -6.63
C ILE A 91 4.59 -7.74 -8.11
N LEU A 92 4.62 -6.43 -8.44
CA LEU A 92 4.55 -5.97 -9.83
C LEU A 92 5.76 -6.41 -10.66
N LEU A 93 6.96 -6.46 -10.06
CA LEU A 93 8.16 -6.96 -10.72
C LEU A 93 8.07 -8.46 -11.01
N ARG A 94 7.59 -9.26 -10.04
CA ARG A 94 7.33 -10.71 -10.26
C ARG A 94 6.34 -10.92 -11.40
N LEU A 95 5.30 -10.09 -11.46
CA LEU A 95 4.32 -10.07 -12.55
C LEU A 95 4.97 -9.77 -13.90
N SER A 96 5.86 -8.76 -13.95
CA SER A 96 6.60 -8.41 -15.17
C SER A 96 7.46 -9.58 -15.66
N ASP A 97 8.20 -10.22 -14.76
CA ASP A 97 9.07 -11.36 -15.11
C ASP A 97 8.28 -12.53 -15.70
N GLU A 98 7.08 -12.81 -15.18
CA GLU A 98 6.23 -13.89 -15.69
C GLU A 98 5.66 -13.57 -17.08
N ILE A 99 5.31 -12.31 -17.34
CA ILE A 99 4.91 -11.86 -18.68
C ILE A 99 6.06 -12.06 -19.67
N ASP A 100 7.28 -11.66 -19.32
CA ASP A 100 8.46 -11.81 -20.20
C ASP A 100 8.76 -13.29 -20.51
N ARG A 101 8.59 -14.18 -19.53
CA ARG A 101 8.74 -15.63 -19.72
C ARG A 101 7.66 -16.22 -20.62
N SER A 102 6.42 -15.81 -20.46
CA SER A 102 5.29 -16.32 -21.27
C SER A 102 5.34 -15.84 -22.72
N SER A 103 6.07 -14.75 -22.99
CA SER A 103 6.24 -14.15 -24.31
C SER A 103 7.42 -14.72 -25.12
N SER A 104 8.20 -15.65 -24.55
CA SER A 104 9.42 -16.25 -25.12
C SER A 104 9.21 -17.69 -25.58
#